data_AF-A0A3A0F470-F1
#
_entry.id   AF-A0A3A0F470-F1
#
_cell.length_a   1.000
_cell.length_b   1.000
_cell.length_c   1.000
_cell.angle_alpha   90.00
_cell.angle_beta   90.00
_cell.angle_gamma   90.00
#
_symmetry.space_group_name_H-M   'P 1'
#
loop_
_entity.id
_entity.type
_entity.pdbx_description
1 polymer ?
#
loop_
_entity_poly.entity_id
_entity_poly.type
_entity_poly.pdbx_seq_one_letter_code
_entity_poly.pdbx_strand_id
1 'polypeptide(L)'
;MRDPAGRAANRGPDSGNRTSPWRDPTGRSSGSVRAVAPFPRPSGDRRGSGPRRSSGRGRPSVRARRRGSVRGGSSSSCPASMRSVVRFVRAKRIRMVRDTLSRRREGLAWLHRPRPSLPDERGREPRPPEESMPTPVLRSSVVRLRRRFVATALFGAFAALGAVPSAGVAQEFPGDRPIRIVVPYTAGGSSDFIARTVAGKLAESMKASVVVENRPGGNTVIAAEHVAKAAPDGHTLLLIGELTHSSVAALNKQLPFDPVADFAPITNAIKSPLVVVVHPSLPAKTLQEFVAYAKANPGQIAYGSAGIGNTLHLGGEVFAAATGTKLTHVPYKGASQAVIDLVGGRIQAMFDLPQTPLPHIQEGRLRALAVTSDQRLDILPQVPTTAEAGVPEYRFATRVGFAAPGGTPQPILQRLHKEIVGVLQQPDVRAAFEQRAMFVDPSESPEAFRTSMLAEMERLKRVIRDAGIVPQ
;
A
#
# COMPACT_ATOMS: atom_id res chain seq x y z
N MET A 1 11.78 -67.15 -24.78
CA MET A 1 11.52 -67.21 -26.24
C MET A 1 10.56 -66.08 -26.57
N ARG A 2 10.67 -65.32 -27.66
CA ARG A 2 11.80 -65.05 -28.58
C ARG A 2 11.42 -63.77 -29.34
N ASP A 3 12.30 -62.78 -29.41
CA ASP A 3 12.37 -61.82 -30.53
C ASP A 3 12.94 -62.60 -31.76
N PRO A 4 12.78 -62.19 -33.06
CA PRO A 4 13.50 -61.00 -33.57
C PRO A 4 12.95 -60.23 -34.81
N ALA A 5 13.34 -58.97 -34.88
CA ALA A 5 13.88 -58.15 -35.99
C ALA A 5 13.99 -58.62 -37.48
N GLY A 6 13.99 -57.62 -38.39
CA GLY A 6 14.63 -57.64 -39.74
C GLY A 6 14.20 -56.45 -40.64
N ARG A 7 15.00 -55.37 -40.82
CA ARG A 7 16.02 -55.07 -41.88
C ARG A 7 15.44 -54.84 -43.30
N ALA A 8 15.93 -53.95 -44.17
CA ALA A 8 17.24 -53.29 -44.38
C ALA A 8 17.06 -51.81 -44.88
N ALA A 9 17.98 -50.83 -44.74
CA ALA A 9 19.34 -50.64 -45.32
C ALA A 9 19.36 -50.55 -46.88
N ASN A 10 20.20 -49.76 -47.59
CA ASN A 10 21.33 -48.87 -47.30
C ASN A 10 21.67 -48.02 -48.57
N ARG A 11 22.48 -46.93 -48.48
CA ARG A 11 23.47 -46.41 -49.48
C ARG A 11 23.70 -44.89 -49.41
N GLY A 12 24.95 -44.48 -49.15
CA GLY A 12 25.64 -43.40 -49.87
C GLY A 12 26.81 -44.03 -50.65
N PRO A 13 27.94 -43.33 -50.94
CA PRO A 13 28.22 -41.88 -50.90
C PRO A 13 28.75 -41.35 -52.26
N ASP A 14 29.10 -40.06 -52.38
CA ASP A 14 30.27 -39.65 -53.18
C ASP A 14 30.84 -38.25 -52.81
N SER A 15 31.93 -37.87 -53.46
CA SER A 15 32.93 -36.86 -53.09
C SER A 15 33.27 -35.90 -54.25
N GLY A 16 33.88 -34.74 -53.98
CA GLY A 16 34.40 -33.87 -55.05
C GLY A 16 34.75 -32.43 -54.61
N ASN A 17 35.94 -31.96 -55.02
CA ASN A 17 36.56 -30.69 -54.60
C ASN A 17 37.03 -29.87 -55.83
N ARG A 18 36.95 -28.53 -55.79
CA ARG A 18 37.54 -27.46 -56.67
C ARG A 18 36.69 -26.17 -56.57
N THR A 19 37.14 -24.90 -56.67
CA THR A 19 38.47 -24.23 -56.66
C THR A 19 38.26 -22.71 -56.46
N SER A 20 39.19 -22.01 -55.80
CA SER A 20 39.32 -20.52 -55.77
C SER A 20 40.07 -20.01 -57.05
N PRO A 21 40.57 -18.76 -57.21
CA PRO A 21 40.47 -17.52 -56.40
C PRO A 21 40.19 -16.22 -57.23
N TRP A 22 40.29 -15.02 -56.63
CA TRP A 22 40.98 -13.83 -57.22
C TRP A 22 41.30 -12.78 -56.13
N ARG A 23 42.21 -11.83 -56.42
CA ARG A 23 42.89 -10.94 -55.45
C ARG A 23 42.64 -9.44 -55.65
N ASP A 24 42.86 -8.73 -54.54
CA ASP A 24 43.22 -7.32 -54.30
C ASP A 24 44.25 -6.70 -55.30
N PRO A 25 44.37 -5.35 -55.42
CA PRO A 25 45.58 -4.73 -54.84
C PRO A 25 45.53 -3.24 -54.36
N THR A 26 46.05 -3.02 -53.14
CA THR A 26 47.06 -1.99 -52.72
C THR A 26 46.77 -0.47 -52.67
N GLY A 27 47.10 0.14 -51.51
CA GLY A 27 47.46 1.56 -51.33
C GLY A 27 47.93 1.91 -49.90
N ARG A 28 49.16 2.42 -49.71
CA ARG A 28 49.71 2.92 -48.42
C ARG A 28 49.31 4.41 -48.19
N SER A 29 49.55 5.13 -47.08
CA SER A 29 50.53 5.01 -45.96
C SER A 29 50.18 5.86 -44.72
N SER A 30 50.87 5.58 -43.60
CA SER A 30 51.34 6.53 -42.54
C SER A 30 50.35 7.40 -41.74
N GLY A 31 50.36 7.26 -40.41
CA GLY A 31 49.69 8.18 -39.48
C GLY A 31 49.79 7.76 -37.99
N SER A 32 50.95 7.96 -37.37
CA SER A 32 51.18 7.71 -35.93
C SER A 32 50.59 8.81 -35.03
N VAL A 33 50.14 8.48 -33.80
CA VAL A 33 50.67 9.03 -32.51
C VAL A 33 49.79 8.67 -31.28
N ARG A 34 50.47 8.12 -30.25
CA ARG A 34 50.18 8.08 -28.79
C ARG A 34 48.86 7.49 -28.23
N ALA A 35 49.02 6.31 -27.63
CA ALA A 35 48.37 5.99 -26.36
C ALA A 35 48.92 6.84 -25.20
N VAL A 36 48.13 7.03 -24.14
CA VAL A 36 48.52 7.72 -22.90
C VAL A 36 48.48 6.73 -21.73
N ALA A 37 49.57 6.68 -20.97
CA ALA A 37 49.77 5.88 -19.76
C ALA A 37 50.56 6.72 -18.72
N PRO A 38 50.67 6.30 -17.44
CA PRO A 38 50.41 7.19 -16.29
C PRO A 38 51.63 7.93 -15.73
N PHE A 39 51.37 9.00 -14.96
CA PHE A 39 52.36 9.74 -14.16
C PHE A 39 52.36 9.34 -12.67
N PRO A 40 53.48 9.54 -11.93
CA PRO A 40 53.79 8.77 -10.72
C PRO A 40 53.70 9.55 -9.39
N ARG A 41 53.94 8.80 -8.29
CA ARG A 41 54.16 9.33 -6.91
C ARG A 41 55.56 9.96 -6.75
N PRO A 42 55.75 10.82 -5.74
CA PRO A 42 57.06 11.07 -5.14
C PRO A 42 57.16 10.62 -3.66
N SER A 43 58.24 9.91 -3.34
CA SER A 43 58.99 10.01 -2.07
C SER A 43 59.91 11.25 -2.14
N GLY A 44 60.46 11.86 -1.08
CA GLY A 44 60.48 11.54 0.36
C GLY A 44 61.90 11.69 0.93
N ASP A 45 62.19 12.77 1.66
CA ASP A 45 63.42 13.05 2.45
C ASP A 45 63.29 14.45 3.12
N ARG A 46 64.09 14.93 4.10
CA ARG A 46 64.65 14.37 5.36
C ARG A 46 65.34 15.51 6.16
N ARG A 47 65.30 15.47 7.51
CA ARG A 47 66.06 16.32 8.48
C ARG A 47 65.65 17.81 8.48
N GLY A 48 65.55 18.57 9.58
CA GLY A 48 65.58 18.32 11.04
C GLY A 48 64.60 19.30 11.75
N SER A 49 64.75 19.73 13.01
CA SER A 49 65.76 19.45 14.05
C SER A 49 65.16 19.59 15.49
N GLY A 50 65.66 20.51 16.33
CA GLY A 50 65.14 20.92 17.66
C GLY A 50 66.00 22.06 18.25
N PRO A 51 65.99 22.37 19.58
CA PRO A 51 65.31 21.64 20.67
C PRO A 51 64.79 22.50 21.89
N ARG A 52 64.28 21.82 22.95
CA ARG A 52 64.15 22.26 24.39
C ARG A 52 63.06 23.33 24.72
N ARG A 53 62.45 23.42 25.92
CA ARG A 53 62.52 22.66 27.22
C ARG A 53 61.32 23.00 28.17
N SER A 54 61.02 22.12 29.14
CA SER A 54 60.40 22.38 30.50
C SER A 54 58.97 23.00 30.60
N SER A 55 58.15 22.77 31.66
CA SER A 55 58.16 21.86 32.83
C SER A 55 56.85 21.93 33.65
N GLY A 56 56.55 20.90 34.48
CA GLY A 56 55.55 20.93 35.58
C GLY A 56 54.51 19.81 35.46
N ARG A 57 54.46 18.76 36.30
CA ARG A 57 54.17 18.66 37.75
C ARG A 57 52.80 19.30 38.13
N GLY A 58 51.86 18.57 38.75
CA GLY A 58 51.90 17.16 39.18
C GLY A 58 50.59 16.63 39.77
N ARG A 59 50.62 15.38 40.27
CA ARG A 59 49.56 14.77 41.10
C ARG A 59 49.67 15.26 42.55
N PRO A 60 48.63 15.01 43.38
CA PRO A 60 48.86 14.01 44.42
C PRO A 60 47.74 12.94 44.54
N SER A 61 48.07 11.88 45.27
CA SER A 61 47.17 10.77 45.66
C SER A 61 47.01 10.77 47.20
N VAL A 62 46.64 9.62 47.81
CA VAL A 62 46.46 9.36 49.26
C VAL A 62 45.04 9.73 49.74
N ARG A 63 44.27 8.91 50.48
CA ARG A 63 44.62 7.88 51.49
C ARG A 63 43.65 6.70 51.55
N ALA A 64 44.10 5.56 52.09
CA ALA A 64 43.27 4.38 52.40
C ALA A 64 43.13 4.12 53.91
N ARG A 65 42.01 3.48 54.33
CA ARG A 65 41.75 2.74 55.60
C ARG A 65 40.25 2.34 55.63
N ARG A 66 39.76 1.29 56.28
CA ARG A 66 40.33 -0.02 56.72
C ARG A 66 39.14 -0.95 57.07
N ARG A 67 39.30 -2.26 56.85
CA ARG A 67 38.55 -3.44 57.39
C ARG A 67 37.21 -3.27 58.15
N GLY A 68 36.23 -4.10 57.77
CA GLY A 68 35.18 -4.63 58.65
C GLY A 68 34.52 -5.87 58.01
N SER A 69 34.37 -6.97 58.74
CA SER A 69 33.79 -8.23 58.26
C SER A 69 32.69 -8.73 59.19
N VAL A 70 31.53 -9.13 58.66
CA VAL A 70 30.60 -10.11 59.28
C VAL A 70 29.86 -10.88 58.17
N ARG A 71 29.44 -12.11 58.48
CA ARG A 71 28.80 -13.09 57.59
C ARG A 71 27.29 -12.88 57.42
N GLY A 72 26.76 -13.36 56.28
CA GLY A 72 25.54 -14.18 56.23
C GLY A 72 24.18 -13.47 56.20
N GLY A 73 23.20 -14.14 55.59
CA GLY A 73 21.79 -13.73 55.58
C GLY A 73 21.19 -13.69 54.18
N SER A 74 20.25 -14.58 53.91
CA SER A 74 19.43 -14.59 52.70
C SER A 74 18.21 -13.67 52.82
N SER A 75 17.41 -13.64 51.75
CA SER A 75 16.02 -13.19 51.65
C SER A 75 15.75 -11.81 51.02
N SER A 76 14.71 -11.85 50.19
CA SER A 76 14.13 -10.80 49.38
C SER A 76 13.44 -9.69 50.18
N SER A 77 13.62 -8.42 49.78
CA SER A 77 12.61 -7.38 50.03
C SER A 77 12.59 -6.35 48.90
N CYS A 78 11.39 -6.00 48.44
CA CYS A 78 11.18 -5.00 47.39
C CYS A 78 11.24 -3.57 47.97
N PRO A 79 11.85 -2.58 47.29
CA PRO A 79 11.80 -1.18 47.71
C PRO A 79 10.39 -0.59 47.64
N ALA A 80 10.08 0.31 48.59
CA ALA A 80 8.76 0.91 48.73
C ALA A 80 8.51 2.06 47.74
N SER A 81 7.94 1.77 46.57
CA SER A 81 7.29 2.78 45.70
C SER A 81 5.84 2.44 45.32
N MET A 82 5.37 1.22 45.61
CA MET A 82 4.11 0.68 45.08
C MET A 82 2.85 0.96 45.93
N ARG A 83 2.94 1.67 47.05
CA ARG A 83 1.78 1.98 47.92
C ARG A 83 1.00 3.25 47.52
N SER A 84 1.58 4.13 46.70
CA SER A 84 0.94 5.38 46.27
C SER A 84 -0.05 5.20 45.11
N VAL A 85 0.25 4.28 44.17
CA VAL A 85 -0.54 4.07 42.95
C VAL A 85 -1.87 3.33 43.24
N VAL A 86 -1.86 2.38 44.18
CA VAL A 86 -3.04 1.54 44.50
C VAL A 86 -4.18 2.36 45.15
N ARG A 87 -3.88 3.44 45.88
CA ARG A 87 -4.92 4.36 46.39
C ARG A 87 -5.56 5.21 45.29
N PHE A 88 -4.82 5.58 44.24
CA PHE A 88 -5.32 6.43 43.16
C PHE A 88 -6.30 5.69 42.22
N VAL A 89 -6.03 4.41 41.95
CA VAL A 89 -6.90 3.55 41.11
C VAL A 89 -8.24 3.24 41.78
N ARG A 90 -8.26 3.08 43.12
CA ARG A 90 -9.50 2.78 43.86
C ARG A 90 -10.45 3.98 43.97
N ALA A 91 -9.95 5.21 43.92
CA ALA A 91 -10.75 6.44 43.95
C ALA A 91 -11.46 6.74 42.61
N LYS A 92 -10.80 6.51 41.46
CA LYS A 92 -11.43 6.73 40.13
C LYS A 92 -12.59 5.78 39.85
N ARG A 93 -12.54 4.54 40.37
CA ARG A 93 -13.59 3.52 40.12
C ARG A 93 -14.92 3.80 40.84
N ILE A 94 -14.90 4.59 41.93
CA ILE A 94 -16.11 4.98 42.69
C ILE A 94 -16.83 6.18 42.04
N ARG A 95 -16.11 7.05 41.33
CA ARG A 95 -16.71 8.23 40.66
C ARG A 95 -17.51 7.83 39.41
N MET A 96 -16.99 6.90 38.62
CA MET A 96 -17.61 6.47 37.35
C MET A 96 -18.93 5.69 37.52
N VAL A 97 -19.10 4.96 38.62
CA VAL A 97 -20.35 4.22 38.95
C VAL A 97 -21.46 5.18 39.43
N ARG A 98 -21.11 6.36 39.93
CA ARG A 98 -22.10 7.37 40.37
C ARG A 98 -22.75 8.11 39.20
N ASP A 99 -21.98 8.39 38.13
CA ASP A 99 -22.49 9.06 36.92
C ASP A 99 -23.31 8.15 36.00
N THR A 100 -23.17 6.81 36.10
CA THR A 100 -24.02 5.87 35.35
C THR A 100 -25.39 5.65 36.01
N LEU A 101 -25.55 6.00 37.28
CA LEU A 101 -26.82 5.89 38.03
C LEU A 101 -27.64 7.18 38.03
N SER A 102 -27.03 8.35 37.85
CA SER A 102 -27.77 9.61 37.66
C SER A 102 -28.50 9.64 36.31
N ARG A 103 -27.84 9.23 35.22
CA ARG A 103 -28.43 9.20 33.86
C ARG A 103 -29.50 8.13 33.61
N ARG A 104 -29.76 7.23 34.58
CA ARG A 104 -30.89 6.29 34.54
C ARG A 104 -32.15 6.80 35.27
N ARG A 105 -32.11 7.98 35.91
CA ARG A 105 -33.26 8.59 36.59
C ARG A 105 -34.09 9.56 35.73
N GLU A 106 -33.57 9.99 34.57
CA GLU A 106 -34.23 10.96 33.68
C GLU A 106 -35.06 10.29 32.56
N GLY A 107 -34.93 8.96 32.39
CA GLY A 107 -35.65 8.19 31.36
C GLY A 107 -36.99 7.57 31.78
N LEU A 108 -37.49 7.86 32.99
CA LEU A 108 -38.66 7.20 33.60
C LEU A 108 -39.79 8.15 34.04
N ALA A 109 -39.76 9.41 33.59
CA ALA A 109 -40.73 10.46 33.93
C ALA A 109 -41.91 10.59 32.94
N TRP A 110 -42.16 9.58 32.09
CA TRP A 110 -43.13 9.65 30.98
C TRP A 110 -44.44 8.85 31.17
N LEU A 111 -44.70 8.31 32.37
CA LEU A 111 -45.85 7.42 32.61
C LEU A 111 -46.93 7.92 33.59
N HIS A 112 -46.81 9.12 34.15
CA HIS A 112 -47.89 9.74 34.94
C HIS A 112 -48.07 11.23 34.63
N ARG A 113 -49.01 11.55 33.74
CA ARG A 113 -49.74 12.83 33.75
C ARG A 113 -51.22 12.55 34.01
N PRO A 114 -51.88 13.23 34.97
CA PRO A 114 -53.32 13.13 35.14
C PRO A 114 -54.05 13.77 33.96
N ARG A 115 -55.22 13.23 33.60
CA ARG A 115 -56.11 13.82 32.59
C ARG A 115 -56.76 15.10 33.15
N PRO A 116 -56.88 16.19 32.38
CA PRO A 116 -57.73 17.31 32.76
C PRO A 116 -59.22 16.91 32.66
N SER A 117 -60.00 17.35 33.63
CA SER A 117 -61.46 17.17 33.71
C SER A 117 -62.20 18.09 32.72
N LEU A 118 -63.30 17.59 32.17
CA LEU A 118 -64.23 18.37 31.36
C LEU A 118 -64.97 19.41 32.22
N PRO A 119 -65.15 20.65 31.75
CA PRO A 119 -66.12 21.59 32.33
C PRO A 119 -67.57 21.20 32.00
N ASP A 120 -68.45 21.51 32.94
CA ASP A 120 -69.89 21.23 32.94
C ASP A 120 -70.68 22.08 31.93
N GLU A 121 -71.82 21.58 31.45
CA GLU A 121 -72.74 22.36 30.61
C GLU A 121 -73.56 23.36 31.45
N ARG A 122 -73.53 24.64 31.06
CA ARG A 122 -74.62 25.60 31.35
C ARG A 122 -74.43 26.90 30.55
N GLY A 123 -75.31 27.14 29.57
CA GLY A 123 -75.28 28.39 28.78
C GLY A 123 -76.00 28.31 27.43
N ARG A 124 -77.32 28.17 27.42
CA ARG A 124 -78.14 28.49 26.23
C ARG A 124 -78.21 30.01 26.06
N GLU A 125 -78.00 30.53 24.85
CA GLU A 125 -79.04 31.25 24.06
C GLU A 125 -78.59 31.55 22.60
N PRO A 126 -79.41 32.13 21.69
CA PRO A 126 -79.79 31.41 20.47
C PRO A 126 -79.10 31.87 19.17
N ARG A 127 -79.26 31.05 18.12
CA ARG A 127 -78.88 31.40 16.74
C ARG A 127 -79.98 32.24 16.06
N PRO A 128 -79.63 33.23 15.21
CA PRO A 128 -80.58 33.88 14.30
C PRO A 128 -81.03 32.94 13.17
N PRO A 129 -82.15 33.24 12.49
CA PRO A 129 -82.88 32.24 11.70
C PRO A 129 -82.32 31.98 10.30
N GLU A 130 -82.71 30.80 9.82
CA GLU A 130 -82.58 30.22 8.50
C GLU A 130 -83.28 31.08 7.42
N GLU A 131 -82.56 31.45 6.36
CA GLU A 131 -83.13 32.17 5.21
C GLU A 131 -83.11 31.27 3.95
N SER A 132 -84.21 31.31 3.20
CA SER A 132 -84.68 30.21 2.35
C SER A 132 -84.01 30.10 0.98
N MET A 133 -83.70 28.87 0.57
CA MET A 133 -83.38 28.50 -0.81
C MET A 133 -84.60 28.61 -1.75
N PRO A 134 -84.51 29.27 -2.92
CA PRO A 134 -85.48 29.11 -4.00
C PRO A 134 -85.20 27.85 -4.85
N THR A 135 -86.27 27.25 -5.36
CA THR A 135 -86.35 25.93 -6.02
C THR A 135 -85.66 25.82 -7.39
N PRO A 136 -85.25 24.60 -7.83
CA PRO A 136 -84.59 24.39 -9.11
C PRO A 136 -85.56 24.48 -10.30
N VAL A 137 -85.18 25.23 -11.34
CA VAL A 137 -85.90 25.26 -12.62
C VAL A 137 -85.36 24.18 -13.55
N LEU A 138 -86.18 23.18 -13.87
CA LEU A 138 -85.87 22.22 -14.94
C LEU A 138 -85.81 22.93 -16.30
N ARG A 139 -84.67 22.87 -16.99
CA ARG A 139 -84.60 23.06 -18.45
C ARG A 139 -83.45 22.29 -19.12
N SER A 140 -83.83 21.19 -19.78
CA SER A 140 -83.33 20.72 -21.08
C SER A 140 -81.86 21.02 -21.48
N SER A 141 -81.01 19.97 -21.55
CA SER A 141 -79.80 19.96 -22.39
C SER A 141 -79.18 18.55 -22.59
N VAL A 142 -80.00 17.55 -22.92
CA VAL A 142 -79.47 16.34 -23.57
C VAL A 142 -78.88 16.77 -24.92
N VAL A 143 -77.55 16.71 -25.09
CA VAL A 143 -76.75 16.76 -26.35
C VAL A 143 -75.28 17.14 -26.07
N ARG A 144 -74.97 17.90 -25.00
CA ARG A 144 -73.61 18.44 -24.76
C ARG A 144 -72.55 17.45 -24.24
N LEU A 145 -72.83 16.15 -24.19
CA LEU A 145 -71.86 15.15 -23.72
C LEU A 145 -70.87 14.66 -24.79
N ARG A 146 -71.19 14.78 -26.09
CA ARG A 146 -70.33 14.28 -27.18
C ARG A 146 -69.16 15.19 -27.58
N ARG A 147 -69.14 16.46 -27.14
CA ARG A 147 -68.08 17.42 -27.50
C ARG A 147 -66.90 17.48 -26.51
N ARG A 148 -67.02 16.85 -25.33
CA ARG A 148 -65.93 16.83 -24.33
C ARG A 148 -64.91 15.70 -24.56
N PHE A 149 -65.30 14.59 -25.17
CA PHE A 149 -64.41 13.44 -25.41
C PHE A 149 -63.32 13.70 -26.47
N VAL A 150 -63.57 14.58 -27.45
CA VAL A 150 -62.56 14.91 -28.49
C VAL A 150 -61.44 15.79 -27.94
N ALA A 151 -61.73 16.68 -26.98
CA ALA A 151 -60.73 17.53 -26.35
C ALA A 151 -59.76 16.74 -25.45
N THR A 152 -60.25 15.71 -24.75
CA THR A 152 -59.39 14.87 -23.89
C THR A 152 -58.45 13.97 -24.69
N ALA A 153 -58.86 13.53 -25.89
CA ALA A 153 -58.03 12.69 -26.77
C ALA A 153 -56.79 13.44 -27.29
N LEU A 154 -56.92 14.72 -27.62
CA LEU A 154 -55.80 15.55 -28.11
C LEU A 154 -54.79 15.89 -27.01
N PHE A 155 -55.23 16.03 -25.75
CA PHE A 155 -54.32 16.28 -24.63
C PHE A 155 -53.50 15.03 -24.25
N GLY A 156 -54.09 13.84 -24.38
CA GLY A 156 -53.37 12.56 -24.20
C GLY A 156 -52.28 12.33 -25.25
N ALA A 157 -52.51 12.75 -26.50
CA ALA A 157 -51.51 12.64 -27.57
C ALA A 157 -50.28 13.54 -27.35
N PHE A 158 -50.47 14.73 -26.76
CA PHE A 158 -49.36 15.65 -26.49
C PHE A 158 -48.49 15.19 -25.30
N ALA A 159 -49.10 14.53 -24.30
CA ALA A 159 -48.36 13.93 -23.18
C ALA A 159 -47.48 12.74 -23.61
N ALA A 160 -47.85 12.04 -24.69
CA ALA A 160 -47.07 10.90 -25.21
C ALA A 160 -45.80 11.31 -25.99
N LEU A 161 -45.72 12.54 -26.51
CA LEU A 161 -44.53 13.03 -27.23
C LEU A 161 -43.42 13.56 -26.30
N GLY A 162 -43.71 13.82 -25.03
CA GLY A 162 -42.72 14.26 -24.03
C GLY A 162 -41.85 13.13 -23.46
N ALA A 163 -42.21 11.87 -23.72
CA ALA A 163 -41.51 10.69 -23.22
C ALA A 163 -40.54 10.08 -24.25
N VAL A 164 -39.90 10.93 -25.08
CA VAL A 164 -38.63 10.51 -25.68
C VAL A 164 -37.67 10.29 -24.51
N PRO A 165 -37.16 9.07 -24.25
CA PRO A 165 -36.06 8.93 -23.31
C PRO A 165 -34.95 9.77 -23.89
N SER A 166 -34.58 10.85 -23.19
CA SER A 166 -33.35 11.57 -23.52
C SER A 166 -32.26 10.52 -23.38
N ALA A 167 -31.80 9.99 -24.51
CA ALA A 167 -30.61 9.17 -24.58
C ALA A 167 -29.53 10.09 -24.05
N GLY A 168 -29.23 9.94 -22.76
CA GLY A 168 -28.41 10.90 -22.03
C GLY A 168 -27.15 11.04 -22.83
N VAL A 169 -26.90 12.24 -23.37
CA VAL A 169 -25.71 12.52 -24.17
C VAL A 169 -24.57 12.02 -23.30
N ALA A 170 -23.94 10.93 -23.73
CA ALA A 170 -22.96 10.24 -22.91
C ALA A 170 -21.89 11.30 -22.64
N GLN A 171 -21.83 11.82 -21.40
CA GLN A 171 -20.94 12.91 -21.07
C GLN A 171 -19.55 12.44 -21.48
N GLU A 172 -18.99 13.12 -22.47
CA GLU A 172 -17.86 12.61 -23.25
C GLU A 172 -16.65 12.55 -22.32
N PHE A 173 -16.44 11.41 -21.68
CA PHE A 173 -15.46 11.31 -20.61
C PHE A 173 -14.05 11.44 -21.19
N PRO A 174 -13.21 12.38 -20.70
CA PRO A 174 -13.39 13.22 -19.50
C PRO A 174 -13.97 14.63 -19.74
N GLY A 175 -14.04 15.10 -20.99
CA GLY A 175 -14.52 16.45 -21.33
C GLY A 175 -13.67 17.54 -20.67
N ASP A 176 -14.28 18.67 -20.34
CA ASP A 176 -13.58 19.83 -19.76
C ASP A 176 -13.19 19.66 -18.28
N ARG A 177 -13.57 18.56 -17.61
CA ARG A 177 -13.35 18.36 -16.18
C ARG A 177 -12.02 17.66 -15.91
N PRO A 178 -11.14 18.18 -15.02
CA PRO A 178 -9.88 17.53 -14.72
C PRO A 178 -10.08 16.16 -14.05
N ILE A 179 -9.19 15.22 -14.35
CA ILE A 179 -9.05 13.96 -13.61
C ILE A 179 -8.08 14.22 -12.44
N ARG A 180 -8.46 13.80 -11.23
CA ARG A 180 -7.59 13.93 -10.04
C ARG A 180 -7.08 12.57 -9.61
N ILE A 181 -5.77 12.45 -9.44
CA ILE A 181 -5.12 11.27 -8.83
C ILE A 181 -4.77 11.61 -7.39
N VAL A 182 -5.55 11.08 -6.46
CA VAL A 182 -5.37 11.24 -5.02
C VAL A 182 -4.29 10.25 -4.55
N VAL A 183 -3.22 10.79 -3.96
CA VAL A 183 -2.07 10.02 -3.47
C VAL A 183 -2.11 9.98 -1.94
N PRO A 184 -2.15 8.80 -1.30
CA PRO A 184 -2.29 8.67 0.16
C PRO A 184 -1.03 8.99 0.98
N TYR A 185 -0.04 9.65 0.38
CA TYR A 185 1.28 9.94 0.95
C TYR A 185 1.73 11.37 0.59
N THR A 186 2.72 11.87 1.33
CA THR A 186 3.35 13.17 1.10
C THR A 186 3.99 13.27 -0.30
N ALA A 187 4.00 14.49 -0.85
CA ALA A 187 4.67 14.77 -2.12
C ALA A 187 6.17 14.42 -2.08
N GLY A 188 6.76 14.12 -3.24
CA GLY A 188 8.18 13.73 -3.38
C GLY A 188 8.52 12.28 -3.05
N GLY A 189 7.58 11.49 -2.51
CA GLY A 189 7.78 10.06 -2.25
C GLY A 189 7.56 9.16 -3.49
N SER A 190 7.87 7.86 -3.36
CA SER A 190 7.70 6.86 -4.43
C SER A 190 6.31 6.86 -5.07
N SER A 191 5.26 6.93 -4.25
CA SER A 191 3.87 6.99 -4.71
C SER A 191 3.53 8.28 -5.45
N ASP A 192 4.09 9.41 -5.01
CA ASP A 192 3.91 10.69 -5.69
C ASP A 192 4.61 10.70 -7.06
N PHE A 193 5.79 10.07 -7.16
CA PHE A 193 6.47 9.85 -8.43
C PHE A 193 5.65 8.99 -9.39
N ILE A 194 5.10 7.85 -8.95
CA ILE A 194 4.22 6.99 -9.78
C ILE A 194 3.03 7.80 -10.31
N ALA A 195 2.34 8.52 -9.43
CA ALA A 195 1.18 9.32 -9.80
C ALA A 195 1.54 10.45 -10.79
N ARG A 196 2.65 11.18 -10.59
CA ARG A 196 3.05 12.28 -11.48
C ARG A 196 3.54 11.82 -12.85
N THR A 197 4.33 10.73 -12.89
CA THR A 197 4.78 10.13 -14.16
C THR A 197 3.59 9.66 -14.99
N VAL A 198 2.62 8.99 -14.37
CA VAL A 198 1.39 8.57 -15.07
C VAL A 198 0.51 9.77 -15.43
N ALA A 199 0.32 10.75 -14.54
CA ALA A 199 -0.52 11.92 -14.79
C ALA A 199 -0.06 12.74 -16.00
N GLY A 200 1.25 12.99 -16.14
CA GLY A 200 1.78 13.77 -17.26
C GLY A 200 1.45 13.16 -18.61
N LYS A 201 1.68 11.85 -18.78
CA LYS A 201 1.41 11.11 -20.01
C LYS A 201 -0.09 10.85 -20.23
N LEU A 202 -0.85 10.62 -19.15
CA LEU A 202 -2.30 10.42 -19.22
C LEU A 202 -3.02 11.70 -19.67
N ALA A 203 -2.49 12.88 -19.30
CA ALA A 203 -3.03 14.15 -19.76
C ALA A 203 -2.94 14.32 -21.28
N GLU A 204 -1.82 13.89 -21.87
CA GLU A 204 -1.62 13.87 -23.33
C GLU A 204 -2.60 12.91 -24.02
N SER A 205 -2.70 11.67 -23.52
CA SER A 205 -3.50 10.62 -24.17
C SER A 205 -5.02 10.81 -24.02
N MET A 206 -5.46 11.36 -22.87
CA MET A 206 -6.85 11.72 -22.60
C MET A 206 -7.24 13.11 -23.13
N LYS A 207 -6.26 13.91 -23.60
CA LYS A 207 -6.44 15.33 -23.99
C LYS A 207 -7.12 16.17 -22.90
N ALA A 208 -6.77 15.91 -21.64
CA ALA A 208 -7.46 16.46 -20.48
C ALA A 208 -6.48 16.78 -19.36
N SER A 209 -6.84 17.72 -18.48
CA SER A 209 -6.00 18.02 -17.32
C SER A 209 -6.01 16.86 -16.32
N VAL A 210 -4.82 16.37 -15.94
CA VAL A 210 -4.67 15.37 -14.89
C VAL A 210 -3.84 15.95 -13.74
N VAL A 211 -4.40 16.00 -12.54
CA VAL A 211 -3.82 16.68 -11.37
C VAL A 211 -3.53 15.66 -10.27
N VAL A 212 -2.35 15.73 -9.66
CA VAL A 212 -1.95 14.88 -8.52
C VAL A 212 -2.19 15.61 -7.20
N GLU A 213 -2.97 15.00 -6.31
CA GLU A 213 -3.37 15.57 -5.02
C GLU A 213 -2.90 14.69 -3.85
N ASN A 214 -1.94 15.17 -3.05
CA ASN A 214 -1.41 14.42 -1.91
C ASN A 214 -2.29 14.59 -0.66
N ARG A 215 -2.87 13.49 -0.16
CA ARG A 215 -3.68 13.43 1.07
C ARG A 215 -3.11 12.42 2.07
N PRO A 216 -1.96 12.70 2.70
CA PRO A 216 -1.36 11.82 3.70
C PRO A 216 -2.17 11.77 5.00
N GLY A 217 -2.08 10.65 5.71
CA GLY A 217 -2.54 10.49 7.10
C GLY A 217 -3.40 9.26 7.33
N GLY A 218 -3.56 8.89 8.61
CA GLY A 218 -4.35 7.72 9.04
C GLY A 218 -3.92 6.41 8.40
N ASN A 219 -2.62 6.20 8.15
CA ASN A 219 -2.12 5.06 7.36
C ASN A 219 -2.86 4.89 6.02
N THR A 220 -3.03 5.96 5.25
CA THR A 220 -3.79 6.04 3.97
C THR A 220 -5.32 6.17 4.07
N VAL A 221 -5.91 5.99 5.25
CA VAL A 221 -7.38 6.07 5.46
C VAL A 221 -7.98 7.40 4.98
N ILE A 222 -7.30 8.54 5.19
CA ILE A 222 -7.85 9.87 4.83
C ILE A 222 -8.06 10.02 3.32
N ALA A 223 -7.11 9.55 2.51
CA ALA A 223 -7.23 9.57 1.05
C ALA A 223 -8.26 8.53 0.55
N ALA A 224 -8.24 7.33 1.12
CA ALA A 224 -9.17 6.27 0.77
C ALA A 224 -10.63 6.67 1.06
N GLU A 225 -10.91 7.22 2.24
CA GLU A 225 -12.23 7.78 2.61
C GLU A 225 -12.66 8.91 1.65
N HIS A 226 -11.73 9.78 1.27
CA HIS A 226 -12.03 10.89 0.35
C HIS A 226 -12.44 10.39 -1.03
N VAL A 227 -11.78 9.37 -1.58
CA VAL A 227 -12.14 8.80 -2.89
C VAL A 227 -13.37 7.89 -2.80
N ALA A 228 -13.52 7.09 -1.74
CA ALA A 228 -14.72 6.27 -1.51
C ALA A 228 -16.02 7.11 -1.52
N LYS A 229 -15.95 8.35 -1.01
CA LYS A 229 -17.07 9.30 -0.95
C LYS A 229 -17.17 10.24 -2.17
N ALA A 230 -16.30 10.09 -3.17
CA ALA A 230 -16.32 10.91 -4.37
C ALA A 230 -17.40 10.46 -5.36
N ALA A 231 -17.79 11.34 -6.28
CA ALA A 231 -18.69 10.98 -7.36
C ALA A 231 -18.07 9.83 -8.21
N PRO A 232 -18.83 8.77 -8.53
CA PRO A 232 -18.35 7.64 -9.32
C PRO A 232 -18.27 7.96 -10.83
N ASP A 233 -17.73 9.12 -11.19
CA ASP A 233 -17.70 9.66 -12.56
C ASP A 233 -16.34 9.53 -13.26
N GLY A 234 -15.35 8.88 -12.62
CA GLY A 234 -13.99 8.71 -13.14
C GLY A 234 -13.07 9.93 -12.95
N HIS A 235 -13.55 11.05 -12.44
CA HIS A 235 -12.73 12.26 -12.21
C HIS A 235 -11.96 12.26 -10.88
N THR A 236 -12.10 11.21 -10.08
CA THR A 236 -11.38 11.04 -8.81
C THR A 236 -10.83 9.62 -8.75
N LEU A 237 -9.52 9.49 -8.85
CA LEU A 237 -8.81 8.21 -8.79
C LEU A 237 -8.01 8.15 -7.49
N LEU A 238 -7.91 6.98 -6.89
CA LEU A 238 -7.01 6.67 -5.80
C LEU A 238 -5.78 5.94 -6.35
N LEU A 239 -4.59 6.42 -6.00
CA LEU A 239 -3.39 5.58 -6.09
C LEU A 239 -3.43 4.58 -4.93
N ILE A 240 -3.90 3.37 -5.21
CA ILE A 240 -4.14 2.30 -4.23
C ILE A 240 -2.94 1.36 -4.17
N GLY A 241 -2.70 0.74 -3.02
CA GLY A 241 -1.67 -0.29 -2.87
C GLY A 241 -1.85 -1.13 -1.60
N GLU A 242 -0.94 -2.08 -1.41
CA GLU A 242 -1.02 -3.16 -0.41
C GLU A 242 -1.33 -2.69 1.04
N LEU A 243 -0.80 -1.52 1.43
CA LEU A 243 -1.11 -0.92 2.73
C LEU A 243 -2.60 -0.54 2.83
N THR A 244 -3.12 0.15 1.82
CA THR A 244 -4.47 0.71 1.78
C THR A 244 -5.56 -0.35 1.69
N HIS A 245 -5.37 -1.36 0.85
CA HIS A 245 -6.44 -2.32 0.56
C HIS A 245 -6.38 -3.57 1.46
N SER A 246 -5.19 -4.14 1.72
CA SER A 246 -5.03 -5.31 2.60
C SER A 246 -4.79 -4.92 4.06
N SER A 247 -3.74 -4.15 4.32
CA SER A 247 -3.18 -4.02 5.66
C SER A 247 -4.06 -3.16 6.57
N VAL A 248 -4.52 -2.01 6.06
CA VAL A 248 -5.46 -1.11 6.73
C VAL A 248 -6.80 -1.81 7.01
N ALA A 249 -7.29 -2.59 6.05
CA ALA A 249 -8.51 -3.39 6.17
C ALA A 249 -8.42 -4.51 7.24
N ALA A 250 -7.23 -5.06 7.46
CA ALA A 250 -7.01 -6.09 8.47
C ALA A 250 -6.72 -5.51 9.87
N LEU A 251 -6.16 -4.30 9.96
CA LEU A 251 -5.62 -3.73 11.20
C LEU A 251 -6.48 -2.65 11.84
N ASN A 252 -7.51 -2.13 11.19
CA ASN A 252 -8.44 -1.17 11.79
C ASN A 252 -9.78 -1.86 12.04
N LYS A 253 -10.28 -1.85 13.28
CA LYS A 253 -11.57 -2.48 13.63
C LYS A 253 -12.78 -1.78 13.01
N GLN A 254 -12.65 -0.50 12.69
CA GLN A 254 -13.69 0.35 12.13
C GLN A 254 -13.04 1.24 11.07
N LEU A 255 -13.41 1.05 9.81
CA LEU A 255 -13.04 1.93 8.70
C LEU A 255 -14.22 2.82 8.30
N PRO A 256 -13.98 4.05 7.84
CA PRO A 256 -15.02 4.95 7.34
C PRO A 256 -15.45 4.66 5.89
N PHE A 257 -15.03 3.51 5.33
CA PHE A 257 -15.31 3.00 3.99
C PHE A 257 -15.20 1.46 3.98
N ASP A 258 -15.81 0.80 3.00
CA ASP A 258 -15.58 -0.62 2.70
C ASP A 258 -14.39 -0.79 1.73
N PRO A 259 -13.33 -1.55 2.11
CA PRO A 259 -12.11 -1.68 1.30
C PRO A 259 -12.28 -2.48 -0.01
N VAL A 260 -13.46 -3.08 -0.27
CA VAL A 260 -13.78 -3.89 -1.46
C VAL A 260 -14.91 -3.28 -2.28
N ALA A 261 -15.96 -2.79 -1.62
CA ALA A 261 -17.18 -2.30 -2.25
C ALA A 261 -17.06 -0.84 -2.68
N ASP A 262 -16.39 0.02 -1.90
CA ASP A 262 -16.30 1.46 -2.20
C ASP A 262 -15.23 1.81 -3.25
N PHE A 263 -14.52 0.80 -3.78
CA PHE A 263 -13.50 0.97 -4.82
C PHE A 263 -13.75 0.08 -6.02
N ALA A 264 -13.54 0.65 -7.21
CA ALA A 264 -13.51 -0.01 -8.50
C ALA A 264 -12.06 -0.04 -9.00
N PRO A 265 -11.33 -1.18 -8.86
CA PRO A 265 -9.95 -1.29 -9.31
C PRO A 265 -9.85 -1.09 -10.83
N ILE A 266 -8.87 -0.31 -11.29
CA ILE A 266 -8.65 -0.05 -12.73
C ILE A 266 -7.55 -0.96 -13.25
N THR A 267 -6.34 -0.85 -12.69
CA THR A 267 -5.20 -1.71 -13.03
C THR A 267 -4.13 -1.63 -11.96
N ASN A 268 -3.37 -2.71 -11.74
CA ASN A 268 -2.07 -2.59 -11.08
C ASN A 268 -1.15 -1.73 -11.96
N ALA A 269 -0.21 -0.98 -11.38
CA ALA A 269 0.72 -0.15 -12.15
C ALA A 269 2.14 -0.70 -12.07
N ILE A 270 2.63 -0.91 -10.84
CA ILE A 270 3.95 -1.45 -10.57
C ILE A 270 3.91 -2.56 -9.52
N LYS A 271 4.93 -3.41 -9.57
CA LYS A 271 5.26 -4.43 -8.59
C LYS A 271 6.72 -4.21 -8.17
N SER A 272 6.96 -3.92 -6.89
CA SER A 272 8.31 -3.82 -6.34
C SER A 272 8.61 -5.02 -5.44
N PRO A 273 9.61 -5.86 -5.77
CA PRO A 273 10.03 -6.96 -4.92
C PRO A 273 10.74 -6.46 -3.66
N LEU A 274 10.84 -7.33 -2.67
CA LEU A 274 11.69 -7.15 -1.49
C LEU A 274 13.03 -7.90 -1.68
N VAL A 275 14.03 -7.45 -0.94
CA VAL A 275 15.31 -8.11 -0.73
C VAL A 275 15.33 -8.65 0.69
N VAL A 276 15.65 -9.94 0.85
CA VAL A 276 16.04 -10.48 2.16
C VAL A 276 17.48 -10.05 2.40
N VAL A 277 17.71 -9.12 3.33
CA VAL A 277 19.03 -8.54 3.60
C VAL A 277 19.41 -8.76 5.06
N VAL A 278 20.68 -9.11 5.32
CA VAL A 278 21.20 -9.39 6.66
C VAL A 278 22.49 -8.63 6.95
N HIS A 279 22.75 -8.38 8.23
CA HIS A 279 24.03 -7.84 8.69
C HIS A 279 25.13 -8.91 8.56
N PRO A 280 26.35 -8.58 8.07
CA PRO A 280 27.40 -9.57 7.80
C PRO A 280 27.88 -10.40 8.99
N SER A 281 27.65 -9.96 10.24
CA SER A 281 27.98 -10.72 11.45
C SER A 281 27.07 -11.93 11.69
N LEU A 282 25.92 -12.01 11.02
CA LEU A 282 25.07 -13.18 11.06
C LEU A 282 25.78 -14.32 10.30
N PRO A 283 25.90 -15.53 10.88
CA PRO A 283 26.61 -16.66 10.26
C PRO A 283 25.75 -17.35 9.18
N ALA A 284 25.16 -16.56 8.29
CA ALA A 284 24.35 -16.98 7.16
C ALA A 284 24.75 -16.18 5.91
N LYS A 285 25.29 -16.86 4.91
CA LYS A 285 25.70 -16.32 3.61
C LYS A 285 24.66 -16.57 2.52
N THR A 286 23.82 -17.58 2.69
CA THR A 286 22.73 -17.97 1.78
C THR A 286 21.37 -17.87 2.46
N LEU A 287 20.27 -17.89 1.69
CA LEU A 287 18.92 -17.90 2.27
C LEU A 287 18.65 -19.18 3.06
N GLN A 288 19.14 -20.33 2.58
CA GLN A 288 18.99 -21.61 3.26
C GLN A 288 19.73 -21.62 4.61
N GLU A 289 20.95 -21.09 4.66
CA GLU A 289 21.68 -20.90 5.93
C GLU A 289 20.93 -19.97 6.90
N PHE A 290 20.32 -18.91 6.38
CA PHE A 290 19.52 -17.99 7.19
C PHE A 290 18.28 -18.67 7.78
N VAL A 291 17.54 -19.45 6.98
CA VAL A 291 16.39 -20.24 7.45
C VAL A 291 16.83 -21.28 8.48
N ALA A 292 17.94 -22.00 8.25
CA ALA A 292 18.47 -22.98 9.19
C ALA A 292 18.89 -22.33 10.52
N TYR A 293 19.61 -21.20 10.46
CA TYR A 293 20.04 -20.45 11.63
C TYR A 293 18.85 -19.87 12.41
N ALA A 294 17.83 -19.36 11.72
CA ALA A 294 16.59 -18.85 12.32
C ALA A 294 15.75 -19.94 12.99
N LYS A 295 15.71 -21.15 12.42
CA LYS A 295 15.05 -22.33 13.05
C LYS A 295 15.79 -22.80 14.29
N ALA A 296 17.14 -22.77 14.27
CA ALA A 296 17.97 -23.13 15.43
C ALA A 296 17.94 -22.07 16.55
N ASN A 297 17.67 -20.80 16.21
CA ASN A 297 17.72 -19.66 17.15
C ASN A 297 16.39 -18.88 17.16
N PRO A 298 15.26 -19.51 17.51
CA PRO A 298 13.94 -18.90 17.41
C PRO A 298 13.82 -17.63 18.28
N GLY A 299 13.39 -16.53 17.67
CA GLY A 299 13.23 -15.22 18.32
C GLY A 299 14.52 -14.42 18.54
N GLN A 300 15.70 -14.97 18.25
CA GLN A 300 16.98 -14.27 18.47
C GLN A 300 17.36 -13.31 17.34
N ILE A 301 16.79 -13.49 16.14
CA ILE A 301 17.02 -12.60 14.99
C ILE A 301 16.02 -11.46 15.06
N ALA A 302 16.49 -10.25 15.34
CA ALA A 302 15.69 -9.04 15.24
C ALA A 302 15.65 -8.55 13.78
N TYR A 303 14.47 -8.18 13.29
CA TYR A 303 14.30 -7.61 11.96
C TYR A 303 13.55 -6.27 11.96
N GLY A 304 14.00 -5.35 11.10
CA GLY A 304 13.51 -3.98 11.04
C GLY A 304 12.41 -3.76 10.00
N SER A 305 11.53 -2.78 10.27
CA SER A 305 10.54 -2.28 9.30
C SER A 305 10.26 -0.79 9.53
N ALA A 306 9.46 -0.17 8.65
CA ALA A 306 8.95 1.19 8.80
C ALA A 306 7.74 1.32 9.77
N GLY A 307 7.57 0.41 10.75
CA GLY A 307 6.44 0.42 11.70
C GLY A 307 5.57 -0.85 11.71
N ILE A 308 4.50 -0.86 12.50
CA ILE A 308 3.57 -2.00 12.55
C ILE A 308 2.63 -1.98 11.34
N GLY A 309 2.36 -3.13 10.72
CA GLY A 309 1.35 -3.27 9.67
C GLY A 309 1.70 -2.74 8.28
N ASN A 310 2.91 -2.23 8.05
CA ASN A 310 3.36 -1.90 6.69
C ASN A 310 3.86 -3.14 5.93
N THR A 311 4.02 -2.96 4.63
CA THR A 311 4.67 -3.86 3.67
C THR A 311 5.89 -4.61 4.20
N LEU A 312 6.84 -3.96 4.88
CA LEU A 312 8.11 -4.57 5.27
C LEU A 312 7.96 -5.46 6.51
N HIS A 313 7.05 -5.09 7.42
CA HIS A 313 6.61 -5.95 8.51
C HIS A 313 5.89 -7.18 7.92
N LEU A 314 4.91 -6.97 7.04
CA LEU A 314 4.19 -8.09 6.41
C LEU A 314 5.11 -8.98 5.55
N GLY A 315 6.15 -8.43 4.91
CA GLY A 315 7.17 -9.21 4.23
C GLY A 315 7.91 -10.16 5.18
N GLY A 316 8.29 -9.66 6.36
CA GLY A 316 8.91 -10.47 7.41
C GLY A 316 7.98 -11.55 7.99
N GLU A 317 6.71 -11.24 8.24
CA GLU A 317 5.75 -12.24 8.73
C GLU A 317 5.37 -13.27 7.65
N VAL A 318 5.25 -12.86 6.39
CA VAL A 318 5.06 -13.79 5.27
C VAL A 318 6.28 -14.70 5.13
N PHE A 319 7.50 -14.19 5.29
CA PHE A 319 8.71 -15.02 5.33
C PHE A 319 8.69 -16.00 6.52
N ALA A 320 8.35 -15.52 7.72
CA ALA A 320 8.31 -16.32 8.93
C ALA A 320 7.29 -17.46 8.81
N ALA A 321 6.07 -17.15 8.33
CA ALA A 321 5.01 -18.12 8.07
C ALA A 321 5.41 -19.13 6.97
N ALA A 322 5.96 -18.66 5.85
CA ALA A 322 6.36 -19.50 4.74
C ALA A 322 7.49 -20.49 5.12
N THR A 323 8.48 -20.02 5.88
CA THR A 323 9.64 -20.83 6.25
C THR A 323 9.47 -21.61 7.55
N GLY A 324 8.45 -21.29 8.37
CA GLY A 324 8.30 -21.82 9.73
C GLY A 324 9.39 -21.31 10.70
N THR A 325 9.88 -20.08 10.50
CA THR A 325 10.86 -19.44 11.38
C THR A 325 10.18 -18.54 12.42
N LYS A 326 10.90 -18.18 13.48
CA LYS A 326 10.45 -17.18 14.47
C LYS A 326 11.45 -16.04 14.53
N LEU A 327 11.04 -14.85 14.10
CA LEU A 327 11.84 -13.63 14.07
C LEU A 327 11.23 -12.60 15.02
N THR A 328 12.05 -11.68 15.54
CA THR A 328 11.59 -10.61 16.43
C THR A 328 11.44 -9.31 15.65
N HIS A 329 10.22 -8.81 15.52
CA HIS A 329 9.94 -7.55 14.82
C HIS A 329 10.38 -6.33 15.63
N VAL A 330 11.06 -5.38 14.97
CA VAL A 330 11.44 -4.07 15.53
C VAL A 330 10.87 -2.96 14.63
N PRO A 331 9.82 -2.23 15.08
CA PRO A 331 9.23 -1.13 14.32
C PRO A 331 10.05 0.17 14.46
N TYR A 332 10.45 0.75 13.32
CA TYR A 332 11.05 2.09 13.22
C TYR A 332 10.05 3.09 12.64
N LYS A 333 10.36 4.39 12.62
CA LYS A 333 9.50 5.42 11.96
C LYS A 333 9.65 5.44 10.43
N GLY A 334 10.55 4.64 9.86
CA GLY A 334 10.82 4.56 8.43
C GLY A 334 11.94 3.57 8.12
N ALA A 335 11.96 3.03 6.89
CA ALA A 335 12.96 2.04 6.45
C ALA A 335 14.41 2.57 6.58
N SER A 336 14.64 3.84 6.26
CA SER A 336 15.96 4.48 6.36
C SER A 336 16.52 4.49 7.79
N GLN A 337 15.68 4.54 8.83
CA GLN A 337 16.13 4.43 10.22
C GLN A 337 16.50 2.98 10.56
N ALA A 338 15.68 2.02 10.13
CA ALA A 338 15.94 0.60 10.32
C ALA A 338 17.24 0.15 9.64
N VAL A 339 17.49 0.61 8.40
CA VAL A 339 18.70 0.26 7.64
C VAL A 339 19.97 0.79 8.30
N ILE A 340 19.95 1.97 8.94
CA ILE A 340 21.09 2.47 9.74
C ILE A 340 21.40 1.52 10.91
N ASP A 341 20.37 1.03 11.60
CA ASP A 341 20.53 0.09 12.72
C ASP A 341 20.91 -1.32 12.26
N LEU A 342 20.51 -1.74 11.05
CA LEU A 342 20.96 -2.97 10.40
C LEU A 342 22.45 -2.88 10.03
N VAL A 343 22.89 -1.77 9.44
CA VAL A 343 24.32 -1.51 9.15
C VAL A 343 25.14 -1.40 10.45
N GLY A 344 24.54 -0.91 11.53
CA GLY A 344 25.13 -0.92 12.87
C GLY A 344 25.05 -2.24 13.63
N GLY A 345 24.46 -3.30 13.04
CA GLY A 345 24.31 -4.63 13.65
C GLY A 345 23.35 -4.73 14.83
N ARG A 346 22.57 -3.68 15.12
CA ARG A 346 21.57 -3.66 16.22
C ARG A 346 20.39 -4.57 15.92
N ILE A 347 19.97 -4.60 14.67
CA ILE A 347 19.09 -5.62 14.10
C ILE A 347 19.89 -6.47 13.10
N GLN A 348 19.45 -7.69 12.83
CA GLN A 348 20.23 -8.68 12.08
C GLN A 348 19.68 -8.93 10.68
N ALA A 349 18.41 -8.63 10.43
CA ALA A 349 17.75 -8.80 9.13
C ALA A 349 16.82 -7.63 8.79
N MET A 350 16.50 -7.47 7.50
CA MET A 350 15.34 -6.72 7.01
C MET A 350 14.77 -7.39 5.77
N PHE A 351 13.47 -7.17 5.54
CA PHE A 351 12.74 -7.56 4.33
C PHE A 351 12.34 -6.26 3.63
N ASP A 352 13.29 -5.65 2.93
CA ASP A 352 13.20 -4.25 2.48
C ASP A 352 13.12 -4.13 0.96
N LEU A 353 12.55 -3.02 0.49
CA LEU A 353 12.54 -2.65 -0.92
C LEU A 353 13.96 -2.25 -1.35
N PRO A 354 14.47 -2.68 -2.53
CA PRO A 354 15.88 -2.53 -2.93
C PRO A 354 16.50 -1.14 -2.73
N GLN A 355 15.75 -0.05 -2.97
CA GLN A 355 16.29 1.30 -2.94
C GLN A 355 16.90 1.74 -1.59
N THR A 356 16.54 1.10 -0.47
CA THR A 356 17.06 1.47 0.86
C THR A 356 18.35 0.71 1.22
N PRO A 357 18.44 -0.63 1.11
CA PRO A 357 19.69 -1.35 1.38
C PRO A 357 20.69 -1.37 0.21
N LEU A 358 20.29 -1.08 -1.04
CA LEU A 358 21.17 -1.23 -2.23
C LEU A 358 22.55 -0.56 -2.10
N PRO A 359 22.69 0.71 -1.65
CA PRO A 359 24.01 1.32 -1.50
C PRO A 359 24.91 0.53 -0.55
N HIS A 360 24.35 0.04 0.56
CA HIS A 360 25.08 -0.73 1.56
C HIS A 360 25.37 -2.17 1.15
N ILE A 361 24.55 -2.75 0.26
CA ILE A 361 24.82 -4.03 -0.39
C ILE A 361 26.00 -3.88 -1.36
N GLN A 362 26.01 -2.80 -2.17
CA GLN A 362 27.10 -2.50 -3.12
C GLN A 362 28.44 -2.20 -2.41
N GLU A 363 28.40 -1.53 -1.26
CA GLU A 363 29.56 -1.31 -0.39
C GLU A 363 29.99 -2.56 0.43
N GLY A 364 29.26 -3.67 0.34
CA GLY A 364 29.52 -4.88 1.13
C GLY A 364 29.23 -4.75 2.64
N ARG A 365 28.65 -3.63 3.09
CA ARG A 365 28.23 -3.41 4.49
C ARG A 365 27.02 -4.25 4.89
N LEU A 366 26.20 -4.66 3.91
CA LEU A 366 25.07 -5.58 4.09
C LEU A 366 25.16 -6.74 3.10
N ARG A 367 24.56 -7.87 3.45
CA ARG A 367 24.48 -9.06 2.58
C ARG A 367 23.04 -9.29 2.13
N ALA A 368 22.77 -9.11 0.84
CA ALA A 368 21.53 -9.58 0.22
C ALA A 368 21.59 -11.11 0.04
N LEU A 369 20.57 -11.82 0.53
CA LEU A 369 20.48 -13.29 0.47
C LEU A 369 19.61 -13.76 -0.69
N ALA A 370 18.50 -13.08 -0.96
CA ALA A 370 17.59 -13.37 -2.06
C ALA A 370 16.68 -12.19 -2.40
N VAL A 371 16.14 -12.17 -3.61
CA VAL A 371 15.06 -11.27 -4.06
C VAL A 371 13.74 -12.01 -4.20
N THR A 372 12.62 -11.36 -3.86
CA THR A 372 11.27 -11.98 -3.92
C THR A 372 10.61 -11.92 -5.30
N SER A 373 11.27 -11.32 -6.28
CA SER A 373 10.88 -11.32 -7.69
C SER A 373 11.02 -12.69 -8.32
N ASP A 374 10.30 -12.90 -9.42
CA ASP A 374 10.27 -14.15 -10.18
C ASP A 374 11.55 -14.35 -11.03
N GLN A 375 12.30 -13.27 -11.26
CA GLN A 375 13.63 -13.23 -11.87
C GLN A 375 14.58 -12.39 -11.00
N ARG A 376 15.89 -12.53 -11.20
CA ARG A 376 16.90 -11.66 -10.56
C ARG A 376 16.73 -10.21 -11.03
N LEU A 377 17.24 -9.27 -10.23
CA LEU A 377 17.22 -7.85 -10.58
C LEU A 377 18.52 -7.49 -11.30
N ASP A 378 18.46 -6.71 -12.38
CA ASP A 378 19.65 -6.25 -13.11
C ASP A 378 20.58 -5.38 -12.25
N ILE A 379 20.04 -4.76 -11.20
CA ILE A 379 20.81 -4.00 -10.19
C ILE A 379 21.52 -4.90 -9.15
N LEU A 380 21.15 -6.18 -9.08
CA LEU A 380 21.64 -7.20 -8.13
C LEU A 380 21.76 -8.58 -8.82
N PRO A 381 22.45 -8.73 -9.97
CA PRO A 381 22.43 -9.95 -10.78
C PRO A 381 23.08 -11.16 -10.08
N GLN A 382 23.92 -10.91 -9.07
CA GLN A 382 24.55 -11.92 -8.21
C GLN A 382 23.60 -12.45 -7.12
N VAL A 383 22.48 -11.77 -6.83
CA VAL A 383 21.55 -12.16 -5.78
C VAL A 383 20.49 -13.09 -6.38
N PRO A 384 20.33 -14.33 -5.88
CA PRO A 384 19.36 -15.28 -6.42
C PRO A 384 17.93 -14.84 -6.13
N THR A 385 16.97 -15.36 -6.90
CA THR A 385 15.57 -15.32 -6.48
C THR A 385 15.35 -16.20 -5.25
N THR A 386 14.29 -15.92 -4.49
CA THR A 386 13.81 -16.80 -3.40
C THR A 386 13.51 -18.22 -3.88
N ALA A 387 13.07 -18.39 -5.14
CA ALA A 387 12.92 -19.69 -5.79
C ALA A 387 14.26 -20.43 -5.94
N GLU A 388 15.25 -19.79 -6.57
CA GLU A 388 16.61 -20.33 -6.73
C GLU A 388 17.29 -20.60 -5.39
N ALA A 389 17.00 -19.78 -4.38
CA ALA A 389 17.52 -19.89 -3.02
C ALA A 389 16.73 -20.86 -2.13
N GLY A 390 15.94 -21.76 -2.72
CA GLY A 390 15.32 -22.90 -2.03
C GLY A 390 14.13 -22.54 -1.11
N VAL A 391 13.52 -21.37 -1.30
CA VAL A 391 12.30 -20.93 -0.60
C VAL A 391 11.25 -20.46 -1.63
N PRO A 392 10.80 -21.34 -2.55
CA PRO A 392 9.84 -20.99 -3.59
C PRO A 392 8.47 -20.53 -3.04
N GLU A 393 8.12 -20.91 -1.82
CA GLU A 393 6.92 -20.50 -1.10
C GLU A 393 6.94 -19.03 -0.64
N TYR A 394 8.12 -18.42 -0.46
CA TYR A 394 8.22 -17.02 -0.08
C TYR A 394 8.11 -16.11 -1.31
N ARG A 395 6.88 -15.64 -1.56
CA ARG A 395 6.59 -14.57 -2.53
C ARG A 395 5.94 -13.40 -1.81
N PHE A 396 6.53 -12.23 -1.99
CA PHE A 396 6.01 -10.97 -1.48
C PHE A 396 6.46 -9.82 -2.37
N ALA A 397 5.56 -8.93 -2.75
CA ALA A 397 5.92 -7.72 -3.50
C ALA A 397 4.95 -6.60 -3.14
N THR A 398 5.44 -5.36 -3.15
CA THR A 398 4.55 -4.19 -3.03
C THR A 398 3.88 -3.96 -4.36
N ARG A 399 2.55 -4.05 -4.38
CA ARG A 399 1.75 -3.63 -5.53
C ARG A 399 1.20 -2.22 -5.29
N VAL A 400 1.25 -1.41 -6.35
CA VAL A 400 0.66 -0.07 -6.40
C VAL A 400 -0.03 0.05 -7.75
N GLY A 401 -1.29 0.49 -7.74
CA GLY A 401 -2.13 0.64 -8.91
C GLY A 401 -3.12 1.78 -8.76
N PHE A 402 -4.17 1.76 -9.58
CA PHE A 402 -5.19 2.80 -9.63
C PHE A 402 -6.58 2.19 -9.39
N ALA A 403 -7.43 2.93 -8.67
CA ALA A 403 -8.84 2.61 -8.48
C ALA A 403 -9.70 3.88 -8.60
N ALA A 404 -10.95 3.73 -9.02
CA ALA A 404 -12.00 4.74 -8.94
C ALA A 404 -12.99 4.41 -7.80
N PRO A 405 -14.01 5.23 -7.50
CA PRO A 405 -15.07 4.88 -6.56
C PRO A 405 -15.89 3.67 -7.03
N GLY A 406 -16.43 2.90 -6.09
CA GLY A 406 -17.04 1.57 -6.33
C GLY A 406 -18.18 1.51 -7.35
N GLY A 407 -18.89 2.62 -7.56
CA GLY A 407 -19.97 2.73 -8.54
C GLY A 407 -19.57 3.17 -9.95
N THR A 408 -18.27 3.33 -10.26
CA THR A 408 -17.85 3.92 -11.53
C THR A 408 -18.26 3.07 -12.75
N PRO A 409 -18.95 3.65 -13.76
CA PRO A 409 -19.41 2.92 -14.93
C PRO A 409 -18.31 2.14 -15.66
N GLN A 410 -18.63 0.91 -16.05
CA GLN A 410 -17.71 0.00 -16.72
C GLN A 410 -17.02 0.59 -17.98
N PRO A 411 -17.68 1.38 -18.86
CA PRO A 411 -17.00 2.00 -20.00
C PRO A 411 -15.91 3.01 -19.58
N ILE A 412 -16.10 3.70 -18.45
CA ILE A 412 -15.13 4.65 -17.90
C ILE A 412 -13.93 3.89 -17.31
N LEU A 413 -14.18 2.79 -16.59
CA LEU A 413 -13.11 1.91 -16.08
C LEU A 413 -12.27 1.31 -17.21
N GLN A 414 -12.92 0.83 -18.28
CA GLN A 414 -12.24 0.30 -19.46
C GLN A 414 -11.42 1.36 -20.20
N ARG A 415 -11.95 2.59 -20.33
CA ARG A 415 -11.20 3.72 -20.89
C ARG A 415 -9.98 4.06 -20.05
N LEU A 416 -10.14 4.18 -18.74
CA LEU A 416 -9.05 4.46 -17.80
C LEU A 416 -7.99 3.34 -17.79
N HIS A 417 -8.41 2.07 -17.81
CA HIS A 417 -7.52 0.92 -17.90
C HIS A 417 -6.66 1.00 -19.16
N LYS A 418 -7.30 1.11 -20.34
CA LYS A 418 -6.60 1.17 -21.63
C LYS A 418 -5.54 2.27 -21.66
N GLU A 419 -5.90 3.46 -21.20
CA GLU A 419 -5.05 4.65 -21.27
C GLU A 419 -3.91 4.59 -20.24
N ILE A 420 -4.19 4.17 -19.00
CA ILE A 420 -3.15 3.98 -17.97
C ILE A 420 -2.19 2.84 -18.36
N VAL A 421 -2.68 1.71 -18.87
CA VAL A 421 -1.82 0.61 -19.36
C VAL A 421 -0.98 1.05 -20.55
N GLY A 422 -1.55 1.81 -21.50
CA GLY A 422 -0.81 2.39 -22.62
C GLY A 422 0.30 3.34 -22.17
N VAL A 423 0.06 4.16 -21.13
CA VAL A 423 1.08 5.01 -20.49
C VAL A 423 2.18 4.17 -19.82
N LEU A 424 1.81 3.17 -19.03
CA LEU A 424 2.77 2.32 -18.30
C LEU A 424 3.68 1.53 -19.24
N GLN A 425 3.19 1.16 -20.42
CA GLN A 425 3.95 0.43 -21.45
C GLN A 425 4.91 1.31 -22.26
N GLN A 426 4.91 2.63 -22.10
CA GLN A 426 5.86 3.50 -22.79
C GLN A 426 7.31 3.23 -22.31
N PRO A 427 8.31 3.13 -23.21
CA PRO A 427 9.67 2.75 -22.83
C PRO A 427 10.34 3.71 -21.83
N ASP A 428 10.07 5.02 -21.93
CA ASP A 428 10.60 6.04 -21.02
C ASP A 428 9.95 5.96 -19.63
N VAL A 429 8.64 5.72 -19.57
CA VAL A 429 7.90 5.48 -18.32
C VAL A 429 8.40 4.21 -17.63
N ARG A 430 8.57 3.11 -18.37
CA ARG A 430 9.13 1.85 -17.84
C ARG A 430 10.54 2.05 -17.30
N ALA A 431 11.44 2.65 -18.08
CA ALA A 431 12.82 2.90 -17.66
C ALA A 431 12.89 3.79 -16.40
N ALA A 432 12.03 4.83 -16.31
CA ALA A 432 11.97 5.72 -15.15
C ALA A 432 11.52 5.01 -13.85
N PHE A 433 10.69 3.97 -13.96
CA PHE A 433 10.29 3.12 -12.82
C PHE A 433 11.35 2.06 -12.49
N GLU A 434 11.94 1.39 -13.48
CA GLU A 434 12.92 0.33 -13.29
C GLU A 434 14.23 0.86 -12.65
N GLN A 435 14.63 2.10 -12.98
CA GLN A 435 15.71 2.83 -12.28
C GLN A 435 15.52 2.95 -10.76
N ARG A 436 14.30 2.73 -10.26
CA ARG A 436 13.94 2.79 -8.83
C ARG A 436 13.46 1.44 -8.29
N ALA A 437 13.75 0.35 -8.98
CA ALA A 437 13.25 -1.01 -8.68
C ALA A 437 11.72 -1.11 -8.56
N MET A 438 11.01 -0.34 -9.39
CA MET A 438 9.57 -0.45 -9.61
C MET A 438 9.36 -1.08 -10.99
N PHE A 439 8.88 -2.31 -11.05
CA PHE A 439 8.69 -3.02 -12.31
C PHE A 439 7.26 -2.81 -12.79
N VAL A 440 7.11 -2.41 -14.05
CA VAL A 440 5.80 -2.21 -14.68
C VAL A 440 5.07 -3.55 -14.78
N ASP A 441 3.92 -3.66 -14.10
CA ASP A 441 3.16 -4.91 -13.96
C ASP A 441 1.64 -4.64 -14.11
N PRO A 442 1.18 -4.19 -15.29
CA PRO A 442 -0.22 -3.87 -15.53
C PRO A 442 -1.10 -5.11 -15.51
N SER A 443 -2.25 -5.02 -14.85
CA SER A 443 -3.26 -6.08 -14.89
C SER A 443 -3.94 -6.16 -16.26
N GLU A 444 -4.22 -7.37 -16.71
CA GLU A 444 -4.87 -7.64 -18.02
C GLU A 444 -6.20 -6.90 -18.17
N SER A 445 -6.99 -6.81 -17.09
CA SER A 445 -8.24 -6.05 -17.03
C SER A 445 -8.53 -5.53 -15.61
N PRO A 446 -9.52 -4.62 -15.45
CA PRO A 446 -10.05 -4.21 -14.14
C PRO A 446 -10.49 -5.40 -13.25
N GLU A 447 -11.11 -6.42 -13.86
CA GLU A 447 -11.59 -7.63 -13.20
C GLU A 447 -10.44 -8.54 -12.75
N ALA A 448 -9.39 -8.66 -13.59
CA ALA A 448 -8.17 -9.37 -13.21
C ALA A 448 -7.48 -8.67 -12.02
N PHE A 449 -7.43 -7.33 -12.02
CA PHE A 449 -6.90 -6.59 -10.88
C PHE A 449 -7.75 -6.81 -9.63
N ARG A 450 -9.07 -6.63 -9.69
CA ARG A 450 -10.00 -6.91 -8.57
C ARG A 450 -9.81 -8.33 -8.01
N THR A 451 -9.65 -9.33 -8.88
CA THR A 451 -9.48 -10.74 -8.48
C THR A 451 -8.15 -10.94 -7.72
N SER A 452 -7.04 -10.45 -8.26
CA SER A 452 -5.73 -10.53 -7.59
C SER A 452 -5.71 -9.75 -6.27
N MET A 453 -6.34 -8.58 -6.23
CA MET A 453 -6.46 -7.72 -5.07
C MET A 453 -7.19 -8.44 -3.91
N LEU A 454 -8.33 -9.07 -4.19
CA LEU A 454 -9.10 -9.87 -3.23
C LEU A 454 -8.35 -11.11 -2.72
N ALA A 455 -7.67 -11.83 -3.62
CA ALA A 455 -6.86 -12.98 -3.24
C ALA A 455 -5.72 -12.59 -2.28
N GLU A 456 -5.08 -11.45 -2.52
CA GLU A 456 -3.99 -10.93 -1.68
C GLU A 456 -4.51 -10.41 -0.32
N MET A 457 -5.66 -9.72 -0.28
CA MET A 457 -6.30 -9.34 0.99
C MET A 457 -6.53 -10.55 1.90
N GLU A 458 -7.07 -11.62 1.33
CA GLU A 458 -7.44 -12.82 2.07
C GLU A 458 -6.17 -13.62 2.47
N ARG A 459 -5.13 -13.61 1.63
CA ARG A 459 -3.80 -14.13 2.00
C ARG A 459 -3.19 -13.37 3.19
N LEU A 460 -3.18 -12.05 3.15
CA LEU A 460 -2.54 -11.22 4.17
C LEU A 460 -3.36 -11.14 5.47
N LYS A 461 -4.70 -11.18 5.41
CA LYS A 461 -5.55 -11.31 6.61
C LYS A 461 -5.22 -12.56 7.42
N ARG A 462 -4.98 -13.70 6.75
CA ARG A 462 -4.52 -14.93 7.43
C ARG A 462 -3.16 -14.71 8.09
N VAL A 463 -2.17 -14.19 7.37
CA VAL A 463 -0.83 -13.94 7.90
C VAL A 463 -0.86 -12.99 9.11
N ILE A 464 -1.61 -11.90 9.04
CA ILE A 464 -1.77 -10.91 10.13
C ILE A 464 -2.35 -11.56 11.40
N ARG A 465 -3.40 -12.39 11.24
CA ARG A 465 -4.02 -13.15 12.33
C ARG A 465 -3.07 -14.19 12.90
N ASP A 466 -2.40 -14.95 12.06
CA ASP A 466 -1.56 -16.09 12.44
C ASP A 466 -0.24 -15.62 13.09
N ALA A 467 0.26 -14.43 12.71
CA ALA A 467 1.34 -13.70 13.39
C ALA A 467 0.89 -13.01 14.70
N GLY A 468 -0.40 -13.05 15.04
CA GLY A 468 -0.94 -12.43 16.25
C GLY A 468 -0.90 -10.89 16.26
N ILE A 469 -0.81 -10.25 15.09
CA ILE A 469 -0.81 -8.78 15.00
C ILE A 469 -2.24 -8.29 15.32
N VAL A 470 -2.38 -7.68 16.50
CA VAL A 470 -3.67 -7.22 17.00
C VAL A 470 -4.15 -5.98 16.23
N PRO A 471 -5.38 -5.98 15.66
CA PRO A 471 -5.98 -4.79 15.09
C PRO A 471 -6.11 -3.69 16.15
N GLN A 472 -5.78 -2.45 15.78
CA GLN A 472 -5.82 -1.29 16.66
C GLN A 472 -7.25 -0.76 16.79
#